data_AF-A0A7W1U1V6-F1
#
_entry.id   AF-A0A7W1U1V6-F1
#
_cell.length_a   1.000
_cell.length_b   1.000
_cell.length_c   1.000
_cell.angle_alpha   90.00
_cell.angle_beta   90.00
_cell.angle_gamma   90.00
#
_symmetry.space_group_name_H-M   'P 1'
#
loop_
_entity.id
_entity.type
_entity.pdbx_description
1 polymer ?
#
loop_
_entity_poly.entity_id
_entity_poly.type
_entity_poly.pdbx_seq_one_letter_code
_entity_poly.pdbx_strand_id
1 'polypeptide(L)'
;MEHKDQITNEELNKKFKNQFELVNYAIKLAENMLKTGRGPRVKMEAQNRALQILEEISTGNDIFDEIVVETEVVPLAPRVHQNSEEYSLDKKRSKSSMFNEEKPKRPRKILVE
;
A
#
# COMPACT_ATOMS: atom_id res chain seq x y z
N MET A 1 4.73 -27.36 18.90
CA MET A 1 5.83 -27.70 17.99
C MET A 1 6.55 -26.41 17.70
N GLU A 2 7.86 -26.36 17.94
CA GLU A 2 8.71 -25.22 17.62
C GLU A 2 8.86 -25.22 16.10
N HIS A 3 8.14 -24.35 15.38
CA HIS A 3 8.30 -24.20 13.93
C HIS A 3 9.65 -23.54 13.67
N LYS A 4 10.69 -24.37 13.65
CA LYS A 4 12.03 -24.07 13.17
C LYS A 4 12.15 -24.30 11.66
N ASP A 5 11.00 -24.39 10.99
CA ASP A 5 10.94 -24.62 9.56
C ASP A 5 11.27 -23.30 8.87
N GLN A 6 12.36 -23.32 8.11
CA GLN A 6 12.79 -22.18 7.32
C GLN A 6 11.73 -21.97 6.23
N ILE A 7 10.91 -20.94 6.36
CA ILE A 7 9.95 -20.58 5.31
C ILE A 7 10.73 -20.37 4.01
N THR A 8 10.43 -21.15 2.98
CA THR A 8 11.00 -20.95 1.65
C THR A 8 9.94 -20.49 0.66
N ASN A 9 10.39 -19.79 -0.39
CA ASN A 9 9.49 -19.33 -1.44
C ASN A 9 8.89 -20.50 -2.23
N GLU A 10 9.57 -21.64 -2.31
CA GLU A 10 9.07 -22.84 -2.99
C GLU A 10 7.83 -23.43 -2.31
N GLU A 11 7.78 -23.39 -0.97
CA GLU A 11 6.63 -23.88 -0.22
C GLU A 11 5.41 -22.97 -0.40
N LEU A 12 5.62 -21.66 -0.33
CA LEU A 12 4.57 -20.67 -0.53
C LEU A 12 4.04 -20.68 -1.97
N ASN A 13 4.91 -20.90 -2.97
CA ASN A 13 4.51 -20.97 -4.37
C ASN A 13 3.49 -22.09 -4.67
N LYS A 14 3.34 -23.10 -3.81
CA LYS A 14 2.29 -24.12 -3.98
C LYS A 14 0.88 -23.57 -3.80
N LYS A 15 0.73 -22.44 -3.10
CA LYS A 15 -0.57 -21.81 -2.79
C LYS A 15 -0.97 -20.72 -3.80
N PHE A 16 -0.05 -20.27 -4.64
CA PHE A 16 -0.25 -19.15 -5.56
C PHE A 16 0.15 -19.52 -6.99
N LYS A 17 -0.43 -18.88 -8.00
CA LYS A 17 -0.10 -19.19 -9.40
C LYS A 17 1.29 -18.68 -9.79
N ASN A 18 1.75 -17.61 -9.15
CA ASN A 18 3.07 -17.03 -9.36
C ASN A 18 3.51 -16.21 -8.13
N GLN A 19 4.78 -15.80 -8.12
CA GLN A 19 5.38 -15.05 -7.03
C GLN A 19 4.79 -13.64 -6.86
N PHE A 20 4.36 -12.99 -7.93
CA PHE A 20 3.73 -11.67 -7.84
C PHE A 20 2.37 -11.73 -7.13
N GLU A 21 1.61 -12.81 -7.34
CA GLU A 21 0.34 -13.04 -6.65
C GLU A 21 0.56 -13.23 -5.15
N LEU A 22 1.57 -14.01 -4.74
CA LEU A 22 1.98 -14.15 -3.35
C LEU A 22 2.30 -12.78 -2.72
N VAL A 23 3.11 -11.96 -3.40
CA VAL A 23 3.49 -10.64 -2.88
C VAL A 23 2.27 -9.72 -2.75
N ASN A 24 1.43 -9.64 -3.79
CA ASN A 24 0.21 -8.84 -3.76
C ASN A 24 -0.74 -9.29 -2.65
N TYR A 25 -0.85 -10.59 -2.43
CA TYR A 25 -1.66 -11.16 -1.36
C TYR A 25 -1.11 -10.79 0.01
N ALA A 26 0.20 -10.93 0.23
CA ALA A 26 0.88 -10.56 1.47
C ALA A 26 0.71 -9.06 1.79
N ILE A 27 0.78 -8.17 0.78
CA ILE A 27 0.52 -6.74 0.93
C ILE A 27 -0.92 -6.48 1.40
N LYS A 28 -1.92 -7.12 0.76
CA LYS A 28 -3.33 -6.98 1.16
C LYS A 28 -3.56 -7.46 2.58
N LEU A 29 -2.95 -8.58 2.98
CA LEU A 29 -3.05 -9.09 4.34
C LEU A 29 -2.43 -8.10 5.34
N ALA A 30 -1.26 -7.54 5.01
CA ALA A 30 -0.60 -6.51 5.82
C ALA A 30 -1.50 -5.28 5.98
N GLU A 31 -2.08 -4.78 4.90
CA GLU A 31 -3.01 -3.65 4.94
C GLU A 31 -4.24 -3.94 5.80
N ASN A 32 -4.82 -5.12 5.67
CA ASN A 32 -5.95 -5.54 6.49
C ASN A 32 -5.57 -5.52 7.97
N MET A 33 -4.42 -6.09 8.32
CA MET A 33 -3.93 -6.09 9.70
C MET A 33 -3.74 -4.68 10.26
N LEU A 34 -3.21 -3.76 9.44
CA LEU A 34 -3.00 -2.37 9.85
C LEU A 34 -4.34 -1.64 10.06
N LYS A 35 -5.30 -1.85 9.15
CA LYS A 35 -6.63 -1.21 9.22
C LYS A 35 -7.46 -1.71 10.39
N THR A 36 -7.37 -2.99 10.72
CA THR A 36 -8.14 -3.58 11.84
C THR A 36 -7.40 -3.52 13.17
N GLY A 37 -6.11 -3.18 13.17
CA GLY A 37 -5.27 -3.22 14.36
C GLY A 37 -4.98 -4.63 14.88
N ARG A 38 -5.27 -5.68 14.09
CA ARG A 38 -5.10 -7.06 14.55
C ARG A 38 -3.62 -7.44 14.73
N GLY A 39 -3.35 -8.17 15.81
CA GLY A 39 -2.05 -8.78 16.06
C GLY A 39 -1.74 -9.94 15.11
N PRO A 40 -0.48 -10.41 15.07
CA PRO A 40 -0.14 -11.65 14.38
C PRO A 40 -0.82 -12.85 15.06
N ARG A 41 -1.31 -13.81 14.27
CA ARG A 41 -1.94 -15.05 14.78
C ARG A 41 -0.94 -16.17 15.03
N VAL A 42 0.20 -16.13 14.36
CA VAL A 42 1.29 -17.06 14.59
C VAL A 42 2.30 -16.43 15.54
N LYS A 43 2.70 -17.19 16.57
CA LYS A 43 3.75 -16.78 17.50
C LYS A 43 5.10 -16.99 16.84
N MET A 44 5.84 -15.92 16.66
CA MET A 44 7.23 -15.95 16.22
C MET A 44 8.08 -15.10 17.16
N GLU A 45 9.32 -15.54 17.37
CA GLU A 45 10.33 -14.76 18.11
C GLU A 45 10.74 -13.50 17.35
N ALA A 46 10.68 -13.54 16.00
CA ALA A 46 11.05 -12.41 15.16
C ALA A 46 9.99 -11.30 15.18
N GLN A 47 10.46 -10.07 15.40
CA GLN A 47 9.65 -8.86 15.34
C GLN A 47 9.41 -8.35 13.90
N ASN A 48 9.95 -9.02 12.88
CA ASN A 48 9.77 -8.62 11.50
C ASN A 48 8.36 -8.95 11.02
N ARG A 49 7.55 -7.90 10.78
CA ARG A 49 6.16 -8.02 10.36
C ARG A 49 5.99 -8.75 9.03
N ALA A 50 6.90 -8.54 8.08
CA ALA A 50 6.84 -9.23 6.79
C ALA A 50 7.01 -10.75 6.97
N LEU A 51 7.90 -11.17 7.86
CA LEU A 51 8.12 -12.59 8.15
C LEU A 51 6.91 -13.21 8.86
N GLN A 52 6.28 -12.49 9.79
CA GLN A 52 5.03 -12.93 10.44
C GLN A 52 3.89 -13.13 9.44
N ILE A 53 3.79 -12.26 8.43
CA ILE A 53 2.80 -12.39 7.35
C ILE A 53 3.06 -13.65 6.53
N LEU A 54 4.31 -13.89 6.13
CA LEU A 54 4.67 -15.09 5.36
C LEU A 54 4.40 -16.36 6.16
N GLU A 55 4.62 -16.34 7.47
CA GLU A 55 4.32 -17.47 8.35
C GLU A 55 2.81 -17.71 8.51
N GLU A 56 2.01 -16.66 8.65
CA GLU A 56 0.54 -16.77 8.63
C GLU A 56 0.05 -17.40 7.32
N ILE A 57 0.61 -16.97 6.19
CA ILE A 57 0.30 -17.54 4.88
C ILE A 57 0.75 -18.99 4.80
N SER A 58 1.95 -19.33 5.29
CA SER A 58 2.48 -20.70 5.30
C SER A 58 1.56 -21.64 6.10
N THR A 59 1.18 -21.22 7.30
CA THR A 59 0.34 -22.01 8.23
C THR A 59 -1.15 -22.01 7.89
N GLY A 60 -1.60 -21.15 6.95
CA GLY A 60 -3.01 -21.02 6.57
C GLY A 60 -3.85 -20.23 7.57
N ASN A 61 -3.22 -19.41 8.41
CA ASN A 61 -3.86 -18.56 9.42
C ASN A 61 -4.07 -17.11 8.92
N ASP A 62 -3.87 -16.88 7.63
CA ASP A 62 -3.95 -15.62 6.89
C ASP A 62 -5.39 -15.16 6.62
N ILE A 63 -6.18 -15.00 7.70
CA ILE A 63 -7.58 -14.57 7.63
C ILE A 63 -7.67 -13.04 7.58
N PHE A 64 -8.54 -12.54 6.69
CA PHE A 64 -8.89 -11.13 6.60
C PHE A 64 -10.02 -10.79 7.59
N ASP A 65 -9.78 -9.80 8.44
CA ASP A 65 -10.79 -9.29 9.37
C ASP A 65 -11.65 -8.20 8.70
N GLU A 66 -12.88 -8.04 9.16
CA GLU A 66 -13.77 -6.99 8.68
C GLU A 66 -13.23 -5.60 9.06
N ILE A 67 -13.19 -4.69 8.08
CA ILE A 67 -12.75 -3.31 8.29
C ILE A 67 -13.99 -2.52 8.71
N VAL A 68 -14.04 -2.13 9.98
CA VAL A 68 -15.07 -1.20 10.48
C VAL A 68 -14.75 0.18 9.92
N VAL A 69 -15.39 0.53 8.81
CA VAL A 69 -15.35 1.90 8.29
C VAL A 69 -16.38 2.69 9.08
N GLU A 70 -15.94 3.40 10.13
CA GLU A 70 -16.73 4.49 10.68
C GLU A 70 -16.92 5.50 9.55
N THR A 71 -18.08 5.43 8.92
CA THR A 71 -18.48 6.44 7.94
C THR A 71 -18.77 7.68 8.76
N GLU A 72 -17.80 8.58 8.85
CA GLU A 72 -18.07 9.94 9.32
C GLU A 72 -19.13 10.51 8.40
N VAL A 73 -20.38 10.44 8.84
CA VAL A 73 -21.52 11.03 8.14
C VAL A 73 -21.32 12.53 8.30
N VAL A 74 -20.58 13.14 7.37
CA VAL A 74 -20.50 14.60 7.28
C VAL A 74 -21.94 15.06 7.06
N PRO A 75 -22.58 15.77 8.01
CA PRO A 75 -23.91 16.29 7.79
C PRO A 75 -23.81 17.23 6.58
N LEU A 76 -24.49 16.86 5.50
CA LEU A 76 -24.64 17.71 4.32
C LEU A 76 -25.28 19.01 4.79
N ALA A 77 -24.46 20.05 4.99
CA ALA A 77 -24.97 21.40 5.18
C ALA A 77 -25.92 21.70 4.00
N PRO A 78 -27.09 22.31 4.25
CA PRO A 78 -28.06 22.57 3.20
C PRO A 78 -27.41 23.41 2.10
N ARG A 79 -27.36 22.86 0.89
CA ARG A 79 -26.93 23.59 -0.30
C ARG A 79 -27.96 24.69 -0.55
N VAL A 80 -27.59 25.93 -0.27
CA VAL A 80 -28.33 27.10 -0.74
C VAL A 80 -28.20 27.12 -2.26
N HIS A 81 -29.30 26.81 -2.95
CA HIS A 81 -29.43 27.07 -4.38
C HIS A 81 -29.31 28.58 -4.62
N GLN A 82 -28.18 29.02 -5.16
CA GLN A 82 -28.10 30.31 -5.86
C GLN A 82 -28.06 30.03 -7.36
N ASN A 83 -29.13 30.46 -8.01
CA ASN A 83 -29.33 30.37 -9.45
C ASN A 83 -28.24 31.14 -10.21
N SER A 84 -27.76 30.49 -11.28
CA SER A 84 -27.25 31.03 -12.54
C SER A 84 -26.98 32.54 -12.65
N GLU A 85 -25.71 32.90 -12.88
CA GLU A 85 -25.37 33.91 -13.88
C GLU A 85 -24.32 33.37 -14.85
N GLU A 86 -24.77 33.28 -16.09
CA GLU A 86 -24.06 32.97 -17.31
C GLU A 86 -23.13 34.14 -17.67
N TYR A 87 -21.81 33.92 -17.70
CA TYR A 87 -20.89 34.81 -18.39
C TYR A 87 -19.97 33.99 -19.30
N SER A 88 -20.35 33.95 -20.57
CA SER A 88 -19.48 33.58 -21.68
C SER A 88 -18.39 34.64 -21.83
N LEU A 89 -17.12 34.24 -21.80
CA LEU A 89 -16.03 34.99 -22.42
C LEU A 89 -15.10 34.02 -23.15
N ASP A 90 -15.41 33.85 -24.43
CA ASP A 90 -14.47 33.41 -25.46
C ASP A 90 -13.28 34.38 -25.55
N LYS A 91 -12.05 33.90 -25.28
CA LYS A 91 -10.89 34.21 -26.14
C LYS A 91 -9.66 33.34 -25.86
N LYS A 92 -9.47 32.39 -26.78
CA LYS A 92 -8.25 31.94 -27.47
C LYS A 92 -6.90 32.58 -27.07
N ARG A 93 -5.85 31.74 -27.20
CA ARG A 93 -4.39 31.99 -27.31
C ARG A 93 -3.66 32.13 -25.96
N SER A 94 -2.51 31.51 -25.68
CA SER A 94 -1.56 30.71 -26.45
C SER A 94 -0.61 29.99 -25.47
N LYS A 95 -0.03 28.87 -25.95
CA LYS A 95 1.18 28.16 -25.49
C LYS A 95 2.19 29.00 -24.68
N SER A 96 2.74 28.41 -23.60
CA SER A 96 4.20 28.22 -23.45
C SER A 96 4.56 27.45 -22.17
N SER A 97 5.40 26.41 -22.34
CA SER A 97 6.54 25.97 -21.49
C SER A 97 6.51 26.24 -19.98
N MET A 98 6.82 25.30 -19.09
CA MET A 98 8.17 24.73 -18.98
C MET A 98 8.16 23.37 -18.26
N PHE A 99 8.80 22.40 -18.90
CA PHE A 99 9.47 21.29 -18.22
C PHE A 99 10.54 21.86 -17.28
N ASN A 100 10.58 21.40 -16.03
CA ASN A 100 11.77 21.50 -15.20
C ASN A 100 12.35 20.10 -15.02
N GLU A 101 13.32 19.77 -15.87
CA GLU A 101 14.23 18.64 -15.71
C GLU A 101 15.28 18.99 -14.65
N GLU A 102 15.11 18.53 -13.41
CA GLU A 102 16.22 18.52 -12.45
C GLU A 102 17.15 17.32 -12.76
N LYS A 103 18.27 17.64 -13.42
CA LYS A 103 19.33 16.68 -13.77
C LYS A 103 19.98 16.07 -12.50
N PRO A 104 20.37 14.78 -12.53
CA PRO A 104 21.04 14.13 -11.40
C PRO A 104 22.43 14.73 -11.13
N LYS A 105 22.70 15.05 -9.85
CA LYS A 105 24.00 15.51 -9.35
C LYS A 105 25.04 14.38 -9.49
N ARG A 106 26.13 14.63 -10.21
CA ARG A 106 27.24 13.69 -10.42
C ARG A 106 27.99 13.40 -9.10
N PRO A 107 28.52 12.17 -8.89
CA PRO A 107 29.32 11.84 -7.72
C PRO A 107 30.69 12.55 -7.75
N ARG A 108 31.15 13.04 -6.59
CA ARG A 108 32.49 13.60 -6.42
C ARG A 108 33.51 12.45 -6.37
N LYS A 109 34.53 12.52 -7.23
CA LYS A 109 35.74 11.70 -7.14
C LYS A 109 36.53 12.17 -5.92
N ILE A 110 36.84 11.28 -4.97
CA ILE A 110 37.87 11.53 -3.97
C ILE A 110 39.11 10.76 -4.43
N LEU A 111 40.21 11.49 -4.52
CA LEU A 111 41.52 11.03 -4.97
C LEU A 111 42.13 10.13 -3.90
N VAL A 112 42.81 9.08 -4.35
CA VAL A 112 43.68 8.20 -3.57
C VAL A 112 45.00 8.93 -3.29
N GLU A 113 45.50 8.79 -2.06
CA GLU A 113 46.94 8.68 -1.77
C GLU A 113 47.17 7.41 -0.95
#